data_AF-W4MAC4-F1
#
_entry.id   AF-W4MAC4-F1
#
_cell.length_a   1.000
_cell.length_b   1.000
_cell.length_c   1.000
_cell.angle_alpha   90.00
_cell.angle_beta   90.00
_cell.angle_gamma   90.00
#
_symmetry.space_group_name_H-M   'P 1'
#
loop_
_entity.id
_entity.type
_entity.pdbx_description
1 polymer ?
#
loop_
_entity_poly.entity_id
_entity_poly.type
_entity_poly.pdbx_seq_one_letter_code
_entity_poly.pdbx_strand_id
1 'polypeptide(L)'
;MSVSPHHPIFGILLVGVLTMAACTAPNASKDTPVSGQRLSQGCGRPAPKAPATRLMVAGQRRQFILVVPKDYHSRQPQRLVFAFHGRTNSNAKVRGYYDLERHSAQPTLFVYPSGLKDQSGLLTWSAPREPAHALRDYAFFDALLADIGNRYCVALDHVYIV
;
A
#
# COMPACT_ATOMS: atom_id res chain seq x y z
N MET A 1 -72.26 -68.36 29.15
CA MET A 1 -72.76 -68.80 27.83
C MET A 1 -71.74 -68.37 26.77
N SER A 2 -71.40 -69.29 25.86
CA SER A 2 -70.85 -69.06 24.51
C SER A 2 -69.37 -68.65 24.28
N VAL A 3 -68.51 -69.67 24.13
CA VAL A 3 -67.62 -70.04 22.98
C VAL A 3 -67.10 -68.96 21.98
N SER A 4 -65.76 -68.78 21.98
CA SER A 4 -64.70 -68.77 20.90
C SER A 4 -64.89 -68.08 19.51
N PRO A 5 -63.87 -68.01 18.60
CA PRO A 5 -62.44 -67.61 18.65
C PRO A 5 -61.98 -66.73 17.41
N HIS A 6 -60.67 -66.73 17.06
CA HIS A 6 -59.95 -66.22 15.85
C HIS A 6 -59.41 -64.78 15.92
N HIS A 7 -58.23 -64.39 15.43
CA HIS A 7 -57.00 -64.99 14.89
C HIS A 7 -55.89 -63.90 14.96
N PRO A 8 -54.59 -64.26 14.94
CA PRO A 8 -53.49 -63.30 15.05
C PRO A 8 -53.15 -62.67 13.69
N ILE A 9 -52.84 -61.37 13.65
CA ILE A 9 -52.26 -60.72 12.48
C ILE A 9 -50.85 -60.27 12.84
N PHE A 10 -49.87 -61.01 12.31
CA PHE A 10 -48.46 -60.66 12.27
C PHE A 10 -48.27 -59.49 11.30
N GLY A 11 -47.97 -58.31 11.84
CA GLY A 11 -47.51 -57.15 11.07
C GLY A 11 -45.99 -57.09 11.07
N ILE A 12 -45.36 -57.63 10.03
CA ILE A 12 -43.91 -57.47 9.78
C ILE A 12 -43.70 -56.03 9.30
N LEU A 13 -43.12 -55.18 10.14
CA LEU A 13 -42.67 -53.84 9.74
C LEU A 13 -41.24 -53.97 9.18
N LEU A 14 -41.12 -54.03 7.85
CA LEU A 14 -39.84 -53.88 7.17
C LEU A 14 -39.36 -52.43 7.33
N VAL A 15 -38.39 -52.21 8.22
CA VAL A 15 -37.63 -50.95 8.27
C VAL A 15 -36.61 -50.99 7.14
N GLY A 16 -36.95 -50.37 6.01
CA GLY A 16 -36.01 -50.14 4.92
C GLY A 16 -34.94 -49.15 5.36
N VAL A 17 -33.71 -49.63 5.55
CA VAL A 17 -32.54 -48.77 5.74
C VAL A 17 -32.22 -48.13 4.39
N LEU A 18 -32.60 -46.86 4.22
CA LEU A 18 -32.22 -46.05 3.08
C LEU A 18 -30.81 -45.49 3.32
N THR A 19 -29.80 -46.14 2.74
CA THR A 19 -28.44 -45.59 2.71
C THR A 19 -28.38 -44.39 1.77
N MET A 20 -28.44 -43.18 2.34
CA MET A 20 -28.14 -41.95 1.62
C MET A 20 -26.65 -41.96 1.23
N ALA A 21 -26.34 -42.32 -0.01
CA ALA A 21 -25.03 -42.07 -0.59
C ALA A 21 -24.84 -40.56 -0.76
N ALA A 22 -24.13 -39.94 0.18
CA ALA A 22 -23.76 -38.53 0.09
C ALA A 22 -22.71 -38.37 -1.02
N CYS A 23 -23.09 -37.73 -2.13
CA CYS A 23 -22.14 -37.24 -3.12
C CYS A 23 -21.41 -36.03 -2.53
N THR A 24 -20.20 -36.22 -2.00
CA THR A 24 -19.29 -35.12 -1.69
C THR A 24 -18.82 -34.47 -2.99
N ALA A 25 -19.45 -33.36 -3.37
CA ALA A 25 -18.88 -32.49 -4.39
C ALA A 25 -17.57 -31.89 -3.84
N PRO A 26 -16.48 -31.86 -4.62
CA PRO A 26 -15.33 -31.05 -4.24
C PRO A 26 -15.79 -29.59 -4.21
N ASN A 27 -15.69 -28.97 -3.04
CA ASN A 27 -15.74 -27.52 -2.92
C ASN A 27 -14.56 -26.98 -3.74
N ALA A 28 -14.81 -26.63 -4.99
CA ALA A 28 -13.97 -25.72 -5.73
C ALA A 28 -14.11 -24.37 -5.02
N SER A 29 -13.26 -24.16 -4.01
CA SER A 29 -12.98 -22.83 -3.50
C SER A 29 -12.61 -21.99 -4.72
N LYS A 30 -13.54 -21.11 -5.12
CA LYS A 30 -13.18 -20.00 -5.98
C LYS A 30 -12.21 -19.18 -5.15
N ASP A 31 -10.93 -19.40 -5.34
CA ASP A 31 -9.89 -18.45 -4.96
C ASP A 31 -10.26 -17.15 -5.65
N THR A 32 -11.02 -16.34 -4.91
CA THR A 32 -11.20 -14.94 -5.23
C THR A 32 -9.79 -14.39 -5.20
N PRO A 33 -9.28 -13.79 -6.29
CA PRO A 33 -7.95 -13.21 -6.24
C PRO A 33 -7.95 -12.26 -5.05
N VAL A 34 -7.15 -12.56 -4.02
CA VAL A 34 -6.79 -11.58 -3.01
C VAL A 34 -6.34 -10.38 -3.84
N SER A 35 -7.06 -9.26 -3.74
CA SER A 35 -6.79 -8.04 -4.49
C SER A 35 -5.28 -7.83 -4.50
N GLY A 36 -4.65 -8.10 -5.65
CA GLY A 36 -3.19 -8.13 -5.74
C GLY A 36 -2.68 -6.77 -5.33
N GLN A 37 -1.85 -6.71 -4.28
CA GLN A 37 -1.28 -5.47 -3.81
C GLN A 37 -0.69 -4.71 -5.00
N ARG A 38 -1.05 -3.44 -5.20
CA ARG A 38 -0.54 -2.68 -6.34
C ARG A 38 0.92 -2.36 -6.07
N LEU A 39 1.82 -3.03 -6.77
CA LEU A 39 3.26 -2.88 -6.60
C LEU A 39 3.85 -1.92 -7.62
N SER A 40 4.89 -1.21 -7.22
CA SER A 40 5.66 -0.36 -8.12
C SER A 40 6.57 -1.17 -9.05
N GLN A 41 7.00 -0.57 -10.15
CA GLN A 41 7.88 -1.22 -11.13
C GLN A 41 9.29 -1.52 -10.60
N GLY A 42 9.70 -0.86 -9.50
CA GLY A 42 10.97 -1.12 -8.82
C GLY A 42 11.00 -2.43 -8.04
N CYS A 43 9.86 -3.10 -7.83
CA CYS A 43 9.82 -4.40 -7.18
C CYS A 43 10.61 -5.46 -7.96
N GLY A 44 11.41 -6.24 -7.23
CA GLY A 44 12.31 -7.26 -7.79
C GLY A 44 13.59 -6.71 -8.42
N ARG A 45 13.74 -5.38 -8.60
CA ARG A 45 14.94 -4.79 -9.20
C ARG A 45 16.01 -4.47 -8.15
N PRO A 46 17.31 -4.53 -8.49
CA PRO A 46 18.35 -4.07 -7.59
C PRO A 46 18.15 -2.60 -7.20
N ALA A 47 18.31 -2.28 -5.91
CA ALA A 47 18.25 -0.90 -5.45
C ALA A 47 19.43 -0.09 -6.01
N PRO A 48 19.27 1.22 -6.21
CA PRO A 48 20.40 2.11 -6.47
C PRO A 48 21.43 2.05 -5.33
N LYS A 49 22.73 2.15 -5.67
CA LYS A 49 23.83 2.17 -4.68
C LYS A 49 23.72 3.33 -3.68
N ALA A 50 23.13 4.44 -4.12
CA ALA A 50 22.87 5.61 -3.28
C ALA A 50 21.49 6.22 -3.63
N PRO A 51 20.76 6.75 -2.64
CA PRO A 51 19.53 7.48 -2.89
C PRO A 51 19.77 8.73 -3.74
N ALA A 52 18.85 8.99 -4.67
CA ALA A 52 18.82 10.27 -5.38
C ALA A 52 18.46 11.40 -4.39
N THR A 53 18.94 12.60 -4.68
CA THR A 53 18.71 13.79 -3.84
C THR A 53 18.10 14.95 -4.62
N ARG A 54 17.98 14.82 -5.94
CA ARG A 54 17.52 15.87 -6.85
C ARG A 54 16.78 15.29 -8.05
N LEU A 55 15.80 16.01 -8.57
CA LEU A 55 15.09 15.72 -9.82
C LEU A 55 14.99 16.97 -10.69
N MET A 56 14.89 16.79 -12.00
CA MET A 56 14.46 17.84 -12.92
C MET A 56 12.95 17.73 -13.11
N VAL A 57 12.22 18.81 -12.85
CA VAL A 57 10.76 18.89 -12.98
C VAL A 57 10.43 20.18 -13.71
N ALA A 58 9.82 20.07 -14.90
CA ALA A 58 9.47 21.22 -15.74
C ALA A 58 10.63 22.21 -15.96
N GLY A 59 11.84 21.69 -16.23
CA GLY A 59 13.04 22.50 -16.43
C GLY A 59 13.66 23.07 -15.14
N GLN A 60 13.09 22.78 -13.97
CA GLN A 60 13.61 23.22 -12.68
C GLN A 60 14.23 22.07 -11.88
N ARG A 61 15.43 22.30 -11.34
CA ARG A 61 16.07 21.35 -10.44
C ARG A 61 15.47 21.44 -9.04
N ARG A 62 14.80 20.37 -8.61
CA ARG A 62 14.15 20.21 -7.31
C ARG A 62 15.00 19.31 -6.41
N GLN A 63 15.01 19.59 -5.10
CA GLN A 63 15.80 18.86 -4.10
C GLN A 63 14.90 18.11 -3.13
N PHE A 64 15.36 16.97 -2.63
CA PHE A 64 14.67 16.17 -1.62
C PHE A 64 15.67 15.34 -0.82
N ILE A 65 15.24 14.84 0.33
CA ILE A 65 15.94 13.79 1.06
C ILE A 65 15.10 12.53 0.90
N LEU A 66 15.73 11.44 0.44
CA LEU A 66 15.13 10.11 0.47
C LEU A 66 15.87 9.27 1.49
N VAL A 67 15.11 8.73 2.45
CA VAL A 67 15.60 7.78 3.43
C VAL A 67 15.11 6.40 3.04
N VAL A 68 16.09 5.53 2.82
CA VAL A 68 15.88 4.12 2.53
C VAL A 68 16.19 3.33 3.81
N PRO A 69 15.28 2.47 4.31
CA PRO A 69 15.55 1.61 5.44
C PRO A 69 16.83 0.78 5.23
N LYS A 70 17.59 0.57 6.31
CA LYS A 70 18.86 -0.17 6.25
C LYS A 70 18.68 -1.61 5.76
N ASP A 71 17.51 -2.19 6.03
CA ASP A 71 17.07 -3.53 5.68
C ASP A 71 16.22 -3.58 4.41
N TYR A 72 16.26 -2.53 3.57
CA TYR A 72 15.52 -2.50 2.32
C TYR A 72 15.82 -3.74 1.46
N HIS A 73 14.74 -4.41 1.02
CA HIS A 73 14.81 -5.56 0.14
C HIS A 73 13.81 -5.40 -1.01
N SER A 74 14.25 -5.53 -2.26
CA SER A 74 13.43 -5.23 -3.44
C SER A 74 12.25 -6.19 -3.67
N ARG A 75 12.22 -7.34 -2.99
CA ARG A 75 11.06 -8.25 -2.97
C ARG A 75 10.10 -8.02 -1.79
N GLN A 76 10.37 -7.04 -0.94
CA GLN A 76 9.51 -6.68 0.20
C GLN A 76 8.94 -5.28 -0.04
N PRO A 77 7.66 -5.16 -0.41
CA PRO A 77 7.02 -3.88 -0.68
C PRO A 77 7.09 -2.95 0.54
N GLN A 78 7.62 -1.75 0.33
CA GLN A 78 7.74 -0.73 1.37
C GLN A 78 6.53 0.21 1.35
N ARG A 79 6.18 0.76 2.52
CA ARG A 79 5.35 1.97 2.56
C ARG A 79 6.15 3.15 2.01
N LEU A 80 5.44 4.18 1.55
CA LEU A 80 6.06 5.44 1.11
C LEU A 80 5.39 6.60 1.82
N VAL A 81 6.17 7.40 2.55
CA VAL A 81 5.68 8.58 3.26
C VAL A 81 6.37 9.82 2.72
N PHE A 82 5.59 10.80 2.29
CA PHE A 82 6.05 12.13 1.96
C PHE A 82 5.81 13.08 3.13
N ALA A 83 6.88 13.63 3.69
CA ALA A 83 6.84 14.56 4.80
C ALA A 83 7.18 15.97 4.33
N PHE A 84 6.15 16.80 4.17
CA PHE A 84 6.29 18.17 3.69
C PHE A 84 6.57 19.11 4.84
N HIS A 85 7.46 20.07 4.60
CA HIS A 85 7.73 21.09 5.58
C HIS A 85 6.68 22.20 5.57
N GLY A 86 6.43 22.85 6.70
CA GLY A 86 5.73 24.13 6.73
C GLY A 86 6.52 25.25 6.06
N ARG A 87 5.97 26.48 6.00
CA ARG A 87 6.72 27.63 5.48
C ARG A 87 8.02 27.84 6.28
N THR A 88 9.06 28.37 5.61
CA THR A 88 10.39 28.74 6.13
C THR A 88 11.32 27.60 6.55
N ASN A 89 10.79 26.45 7.00
CA ASN A 89 11.60 25.31 7.39
C ASN A 89 12.26 24.62 6.19
N SER A 90 13.47 24.09 6.38
CA SER A 90 14.09 23.20 5.40
C SER A 90 13.62 21.76 5.58
N ASN A 91 13.68 20.97 4.51
CA ASN A 91 13.42 19.53 4.57
C ASN A 91 14.30 18.81 5.62
N ALA A 92 15.54 19.27 5.84
CA ALA A 92 16.40 18.75 6.89
C ALA A 92 15.90 19.09 8.30
N LYS A 93 15.39 20.31 8.55
CA LYS A 93 14.79 20.67 9.84
C LYS A 93 13.58 19.79 10.13
N VAL A 94 12.71 19.63 9.14
CA VAL A 94 11.47 18.84 9.27
C VAL A 94 11.72 17.37 9.50
N ARG A 95 12.68 16.80 8.78
CA ARG A 95 13.20 15.47 9.08
C ARG A 95 13.61 15.33 10.54
N GLY A 96 14.33 16.32 11.07
CA GLY A 96 14.81 16.31 12.44
C GLY A 96 13.69 16.34 13.49
N TYR A 97 12.65 17.17 13.31
CA TYR A 97 11.62 17.34 14.35
C TYR A 97 10.36 16.49 14.16
N TYR A 98 10.07 15.96 12.96
CA TYR A 98 8.99 14.98 12.80
C TYR A 98 9.38 13.59 13.31
N ASP A 99 10.66 13.24 13.22
CA ASP A 99 11.21 12.00 13.79
C ASP A 99 10.49 10.71 13.31
N LEU A 100 9.93 10.75 12.11
CA LEU A 100 9.10 9.66 11.56
C LEU A 100 9.88 8.35 11.43
N GLU A 101 11.15 8.44 11.04
CA GLU A 101 12.03 7.29 10.83
C GLU A 101 12.18 6.43 12.08
N ARG A 102 12.30 7.06 13.26
CA ARG A 102 12.47 6.36 14.54
C ARG A 102 11.20 5.67 15.02
N HIS A 103 10.04 6.20 14.63
CA HIS A 103 8.73 5.70 15.06
C HIS A 103 8.02 4.86 13.99
N SER A 104 8.73 4.50 12.92
CA SER A 104 8.18 3.63 11.87
C SER A 104 8.14 2.17 12.33
N ALA A 105 6.95 1.65 12.61
CA ALA A 105 6.75 0.24 12.97
C ALA A 105 6.93 -0.73 11.79
N GLN A 106 6.91 -0.23 10.55
CA GLN A 106 7.02 -1.04 9.34
C GLN A 106 8.10 -0.49 8.41
N PRO A 107 8.72 -1.33 7.57
CA PRO A 107 9.67 -0.89 6.55
C PRO A 107 9.05 0.19 5.65
N THR A 108 9.63 1.40 5.69
CA THR A 108 9.05 2.61 5.09
C THR A 108 10.12 3.47 4.45
N LEU A 109 9.91 3.85 3.19
CA LEU A 109 10.67 4.90 2.54
C LEU A 109 10.13 6.26 2.98
N PHE A 110 11.00 7.14 3.46
CA PHE A 110 10.61 8.52 3.80
C PHE A 110 11.19 9.50 2.79
N VAL A 111 10.35 10.38 2.28
CA VAL A 111 10.72 11.46 1.36
C VAL A 111 10.47 12.77 2.06
N TYR A 112 11.47 13.63 2.12
CA TYR A 112 11.34 15.01 2.60
C TYR A 112 11.62 15.95 1.43
N PRO A 113 10.59 16.34 0.65
CA PRO A 113 10.76 17.23 -0.48
C PRO A 113 11.14 18.63 0.02
N SER A 114 11.98 19.35 -0.74
CA SER A 114 12.24 20.77 -0.49
C SER A 114 11.32 21.63 -1.36
N GLY A 115 10.64 22.56 -0.69
CA GLY A 115 10.01 23.70 -1.32
C GLY A 115 11.05 24.60 -2.00
N LEU A 116 10.54 25.59 -2.72
CA LEU A 116 11.37 26.57 -3.44
C LEU A 116 11.49 27.84 -2.60
N LYS A 117 12.58 28.58 -2.81
CA LYS A 117 12.74 29.90 -2.17
C LYS A 117 11.84 30.92 -2.87
N ASP A 118 11.12 31.71 -2.09
CA ASP A 118 10.45 32.91 -2.60
C ASP A 118 11.45 34.06 -2.80
N GLN A 119 10.94 35.23 -3.19
CA GLN A 119 11.75 36.44 -3.40
C GLN A 119 12.48 36.91 -2.13
N SER A 120 11.98 36.56 -0.94
CA SER A 120 12.63 36.86 0.34
C SER A 120 13.68 35.81 0.74
N GLY A 121 13.86 34.77 -0.08
CA GLY A 121 14.80 33.68 0.18
C GLY A 121 14.25 32.59 1.13
N LEU A 122 12.98 32.69 1.53
CA LEU A 122 12.33 31.75 2.44
C LEU A 122 11.74 30.58 1.68
N LEU A 123 11.85 29.37 2.25
CA LEU A 123 11.27 28.16 1.65
C LEU A 123 9.74 28.20 1.72
N THR A 124 9.09 27.92 0.59
CA THR A 124 7.64 27.91 0.44
C THR A 124 7.19 26.92 -0.63
N TRP A 125 5.92 26.53 -0.54
CA TRP A 125 5.19 25.76 -1.55
C TRP A 125 4.31 26.64 -2.44
N SER A 126 4.17 27.93 -2.13
CA SER A 126 3.36 28.86 -2.91
C SER A 126 4.23 29.74 -3.80
N ALA A 127 3.85 29.95 -5.05
CA ALA A 127 4.38 31.06 -5.86
C ALA A 127 3.30 32.10 -6.16
N PRO A 128 3.64 33.41 -6.22
CA PRO A 128 2.71 34.42 -6.72
C PRO A 128 2.26 34.08 -8.14
N ARG A 129 0.96 34.22 -8.41
CA ARG A 129 0.34 34.00 -9.73
C ARG A 129 0.49 32.57 -10.28
N GLU A 130 0.64 31.59 -9.40
CA GLU A 130 0.64 30.19 -9.81
C GLU A 130 -0.78 29.78 -10.23
N PRO A 131 -0.99 29.32 -11.47
CA PRO A 131 -2.31 28.90 -11.93
C PRO A 131 -2.75 27.64 -11.19
N ALA A 132 -4.00 27.62 -10.72
CA ALA A 132 -4.55 26.49 -9.95
C ALA A 132 -4.50 25.13 -10.68
N HIS A 133 -4.46 25.14 -12.02
CA HIS A 133 -4.41 23.94 -12.85
C HIS A 133 -2.98 23.46 -13.20
N ALA A 134 -1.94 24.20 -12.80
CA ALA A 134 -0.55 23.82 -13.07
C ALA A 134 0.33 24.14 -11.86
N LEU A 135 0.00 23.50 -10.74
CA LEU A 135 0.75 23.62 -9.49
C LEU A 135 2.09 22.87 -9.60
N ARG A 136 3.19 23.61 -9.58
CA ARG A 136 4.57 23.11 -9.76
C ARG A 136 4.97 22.07 -8.72
N ASP A 137 4.38 22.14 -7.53
CA ASP A 137 4.70 21.28 -6.40
C ASP A 137 3.92 19.97 -6.42
N TYR A 138 2.76 19.94 -7.09
CA TYR A 138 2.06 18.70 -7.43
C TYR A 138 2.84 17.94 -8.49
N ALA A 139 3.30 18.63 -9.54
CA ALA A 139 4.19 18.03 -10.54
C ALA A 139 5.49 17.47 -9.92
N PHE A 140 6.01 18.11 -8.85
CA PHE A 140 7.15 17.58 -8.12
C PHE A 140 6.81 16.34 -7.30
N PHE A 141 5.66 16.31 -6.62
CA PHE A 141 5.16 15.11 -5.95
C PHE A 141 5.01 13.94 -6.93
N ASP A 142 4.35 14.17 -8.07
CA ASP A 142 4.15 13.15 -9.10
C ASP A 142 5.48 12.62 -9.65
N ALA A 143 6.42 13.53 -9.92
CA ALA A 143 7.76 13.16 -10.38
C ALA A 143 8.53 12.34 -9.33
N LEU A 144 8.43 12.67 -8.04
CA LEU A 144 9.05 11.90 -6.97
C LEU A 144 8.40 10.51 -6.83
N LEU A 145 7.07 10.44 -6.84
CA LEU A 145 6.35 9.16 -6.75
C LEU A 145 6.72 8.24 -7.90
N ALA A 146 6.75 8.76 -9.13
CA ALA A 146 7.15 8.00 -10.31
C ALA A 146 8.62 7.55 -10.23
N ASP A 147 9.54 8.47 -9.94
CA ASP A 147 10.98 8.18 -9.87
C ASP A 147 11.32 7.17 -8.76
N ILE A 148 10.71 7.30 -7.58
CA ILE A 148 10.90 6.35 -6.47
C ILE A 148 10.23 5.02 -6.82
N GLY A 149 9.00 5.02 -7.33
CA GLY A 149 8.30 3.80 -7.73
C GLY A 149 9.03 3.01 -8.82
N ASN A 150 9.76 3.66 -9.70
CA ASN A 150 10.55 3.00 -10.75
C ASN A 150 11.84 2.34 -10.22
N ARG A 151 12.36 2.83 -9.09
CA ARG A 151 13.68 2.43 -8.55
C ARG A 151 13.60 1.58 -7.28
N TYR A 152 12.51 1.67 -6.54
CA TYR A 152 12.29 0.96 -5.28
C TYR A 152 10.97 0.20 -5.29
N CYS A 153 10.88 -0.86 -4.50
CA CYS A 153 9.68 -1.66 -4.31
C CYS A 153 8.74 -0.98 -3.32
N VAL A 154 7.68 -0.38 -3.85
CA VAL A 154 6.69 0.37 -3.09
C VAL A 154 5.34 -0.33 -3.21
N ALA A 155 4.65 -0.46 -2.09
CA ALA A 155 3.24 -0.80 -2.08
C ALA A 155 2.44 0.47 -2.41
N LEU A 156 1.96 0.60 -3.65
CA LEU A 156 1.32 1.81 -4.17
C LEU A 156 -0.05 2.09 -3.55
N ASP A 157 -0.61 1.14 -2.81
CA ASP A 157 -1.82 1.32 -1.99
C ASP A 157 -1.49 1.85 -0.58
N HIS A 158 -0.20 2.02 -0.26
CA HIS A 158 0.32 2.49 1.02
C HIS A 158 1.26 3.70 0.84
N VAL A 159 0.76 4.71 0.13
CA VAL A 159 1.41 6.02 -0.04
C VAL A 159 0.71 7.03 0.86
N TYR A 160 1.47 7.68 1.74
CA TYR A 160 0.96 8.61 2.74
C TYR A 160 1.65 9.97 2.64
N ILE A 161 0.98 11.01 3.12
CA ILE A 161 1.49 12.37 3.19
C ILE A 161 1.33 12.89 4.63
N VAL A 162 2.36 13.57 5.13
CA VAL A 162 2.42 14.22 6.45
C VAL A 162 2.89 15.66 6.29
#